data_AF-A0A800B074-F1
#
_entry.id   AF-A0A800B074-F1
#
_cell.length_a   1.000
_cell.length_b   1.000
_cell.length_c   1.000
_cell.angle_alpha   90.00
_cell.angle_beta   90.00
_cell.angle_gamma   90.00
#
_symmetry.space_group_name_H-M   'P 1'
#
loop_
_entity.id
_entity.type
_entity.pdbx_description
1 polymer ?
#
loop_
_entity_poly.entity_id
_entity_poly.type
_entity_poly.pdbx_seq_one_letter_code
_entity_poly.pdbx_strand_id
1 'polypeptide(L)' 'KLWGNDDFFNARSMDVFISKLRKKLKSDSQIQIINIRGYGYKLVFPS' A
#
# COMPACT_ATOMS: atom_id res chain seq x y z
N LYS A 1 15.99 -6.83 -10.73
CA LYS A 1 15.70 -7.58 -9.48
C LYS A 1 15.29 -6.55 -8.42
N LEU A 2 13.98 -6.28 -8.27
CA LEU A 2 13.47 -5.19 -7.41
C LEU A 2 12.92 -5.67 -6.05
N TRP A 3 12.90 -6.97 -5.80
CA TRP A 3 12.35 -7.56 -4.58
C TRP A 3 13.35 -8.58 -4.05
N GLY A 4 14.30 -8.08 -3.27
CA GLY A 4 15.19 -8.90 -2.47
C GLY A 4 14.55 -9.07 -1.10
N ASN A 5 14.14 -10.29 -0.80
CA ASN A 5 13.65 -10.77 0.50
C ASN A 5 12.20 -10.38 0.82
N ASP A 6 11.27 -11.19 0.31
CA ASP A 6 9.92 -11.38 0.84
C ASP A 6 9.98 -11.98 2.25
N ASP A 7 10.56 -11.24 3.20
CA ASP A 7 10.44 -11.60 4.61
C ASP A 7 8.96 -11.45 4.98
N PHE A 8 8.30 -12.59 5.19
CA PHE A 8 6.92 -12.69 5.69
C PHE A 8 6.65 -11.78 6.91
N PHE A 9 7.70 -11.40 7.64
CA PHE A 9 7.66 -10.42 8.73
C PHE A 9 7.32 -8.98 8.28
N ASN A 10 7.74 -8.57 7.09
CA ASN A 10 7.45 -7.24 6.54
C ASN A 10 6.00 -7.10 6.05
N ALA A 11 5.33 -8.20 5.71
CA ALA A 11 3.93 -8.16 5.25
C ALA A 11 2.96 -7.67 6.34
N ARG A 12 3.12 -8.14 7.59
CA ARG A 12 2.27 -7.71 8.72
C ARG A 12 2.49 -6.23 9.07
N SER A 13 3.74 -5.77 8.99
CA SER A 13 4.09 -4.35 9.17
C SER A 13 3.58 -3.49 8.01
N MET A 14 3.54 -4.02 6.79
CA MET A 14 3.02 -3.34 5.60
C MET A 14 1.54 -3.02 5.77
N ASP A 15 0.73 -3.97 6.22
CA ASP A 15 -0.72 -3.75 6.40
C ASP A 15 -1.03 -2.65 7.42
N VAL A 16 -0.23 -2.54 8.49
CA VAL A 16 -0.33 -1.46 9.47
C VAL A 16 0.07 -0.12 8.84
N PHE A 17 1.14 -0.10 8.05
CA PHE A 17 1.59 1.09 7.33
C PHE A 17 0.55 1.57 6.33
N ILE A 18 0.01 0.67 5.50
CA ILE A 18 -1.06 0.95 4.54
C ILE A 18 -2.32 1.45 5.24
N SER A 19 -2.68 0.88 6.39
CA SER A 19 -3.82 1.34 7.19
C SER A 19 -3.62 2.75 7.74
N LYS A 20 -2.42 3.08 8.24
CA LYS A 20 -2.07 4.44 8.69
C LYS A 20 -2.06 5.43 7.53
N LEU A 21 -1.51 5.02 6.38
CA LEU A 21 -1.46 5.83 5.17
C LEU A 21 -2.87 6.15 4.64
N ARG A 22 -3.75 5.14 4.56
CA ARG A 22 -5.17 5.34 4.19
C ARG A 22 -5.88 6.31 5.11
N LYS A 23 -5.61 6.27 6.42
CA LYS A 23 -6.19 7.23 7.37
C LYS A 23 -5.74 8.65 7.10
N LYS A 24 -4.45 8.85 6.78
CA LYS A 24 -3.90 10.18 6.44
C LYS A 24 -4.47 10.72 5.12
N LEU A 25 -4.64 9.84 4.14
CA LEU A 25 -5.18 10.19 2.83
C LEU A 25 -6.71 10.22 2.80
N LYS A 26 -7.39 9.91 3.91
CA LYS A 26 -8.86 9.89 3.97
C LYS A 26 -9.50 11.24 3.66
N SER A 27 -8.80 12.35 3.91
CA SER A 27 -9.24 13.70 3.55
C SER A 27 -9.36 13.91 2.03
N ASP A 28 -8.63 13.10 1.27
CA ASP A 28 -8.56 13.15 -0.17
C ASP A 28 -9.28 11.91 -0.75
N SER A 29 -10.56 12.08 -1.09
CA SER A 29 -11.40 11.02 -1.69
C SER A 29 -10.97 10.62 -3.10
N GLN A 30 -10.06 11.39 -3.67
CA GLN A 30 -9.53 11.28 -5.01
C GLN A 30 -8.33 10.32 -5.04
N ILE A 31 -7.65 10.12 -3.90
CA ILE A 31 -6.55 9.18 -3.74
C ILE A 31 -7.05 7.79 -3.33
N GLN A 32 -6.65 6.77 -4.09
CA GLN A 32 -7.02 5.37 -3.84
C GLN A 32 -5.79 4.47 -3.73
N ILE A 33 -5.83 3.52 -2.79
CA ILE A 33 -4.79 2.48 -2.62
C ILE A 33 -5.39 1.12 -2.96
N ILE A 34 -4.99 0.57 -4.10
CA ILE A 34 -5.46 -0.70 -4.66
C ILE A 34 -4.47 -1.81 -4.32
N ASN A 35 -4.96 -2.97 -3.86
CA ASN A 35 -4.13 -4.16 -3.67
C ASN A 35 -4.06 -4.95 -4.99
N ILE A 36 -2.84 -5.15 -5.50
CA ILE A 36 -2.54 -5.98 -6.66
C ILE A 36 -1.94 -7.30 -6.15
N ARG A 37 -2.74 -8.36 -6.24
CA ARG A 37 -2.36 -9.71 -5.80
C ARG A 37 -1.09 -10.17 -6.51
N GLY A 38 -0.08 -10.60 -5.74
CA GLY A 38 1.21 -11.06 -6.26
C GLY A 38 2.21 -9.95 -6.61
N TYR A 39 1.85 -8.67 -6.43
CA TYR A 39 2.71 -7.52 -6.72
C TYR A 39 2.80 -6.50 -5.57
N GLY A 40 1.74 -6.32 -4.78
CA GLY A 40 1.71 -5.38 -3.65
C GLY A 40 0.61 -4.33 -3.77
N TYR A 41 0.90 -3.08 -3.43
CA TYR A 41 -0.08 -1.98 -3.40
C TYR A 41 0.21 -0.92 -4.46
N LYS A 42 -0.83 -0.43 -5.14
CA LYS A 42 -0.77 0.67 -6.11
C LYS A 42 -1.51 1.89 -5.60
N LEU A 43 -0.86 3.04 -5.66
CA LEU A 43 -1.47 4.35 -5.39
C LEU A 43 -2.02 4.92 -6.70
N VAL A 44 -3.26 5.36 -6.67
CA VAL A 44 -3.96 6.00 -7.79
C VAL A 44 -4.41 7.39 -7.33
N PHE A 45 -4.19 8.39 -8.17
CA PHE A 45 -4.58 9.78 -7.99
C PHE A 45 -5.36 10.23 -9.23
N PRO A 46 -6.25 11.23 -9.13
CA PRO A 46 -6.89 11.82 -10.29
C PRO A 46 -5.84 12.55 -11.12
N SER A 47 -5.99 12.47 -12.43
CA SER A 47 -5.21 13.28 -13.37
C SER A 47 -5.84 14.66 -13.56
#